data_AF-B3LZX5-F1
#
_entry.id   AF-B3LZX5-F1
#
_cell.length_a   1.000
_cell.length_b   1.000
_cell.length_c   1.000
_cell.angle_alpha   90.00
_cell.angle_beta   90.00
_cell.angle_gamma   90.00
#
_symmetry.space_group_name_H-M   'P 1'
#
loop_
_entity.id
_entity.type
_entity.pdbx_description
1 polymer ?
#
loop_
_entity_poly.entity_id
_entity_poly.type
_entity_poly.pdbx_seq_one_letter_code
_entity_poly.pdbx_strand_id
1 'polypeptide(L)'
;MEIRNNDPGAVQYGNFMNYYQFNSATERVKLLPDKDVWLSNGDSLDESSYLVLDVGCNCGDFTQLLHKYLEECLKRPVRILGVDIDARLIQRATDVNELHENINYSCVDVLDETAFGQVTQYLEQYNRQQFDAVCCYSITMWIHLNHHDEGLKLFLRKMSCLAELLVIEPQPWKCYQSAERRLKRTGEVFPLFLELKWRSDVEKQIEKYCEETLNRRKIFESTPTKWQRRICFYR
;
A
#
# COMPACT_ATOMS: atom_id res chain seq x y z
N MET A 1 18.47 0.03 -14.03
CA MET A 1 19.35 0.49 -12.94
C MET A 1 20.24 -0.67 -12.56
N GLU A 2 21.55 -0.57 -12.84
CA GLU A 2 22.57 -1.55 -12.43
C GLU A 2 22.45 -1.80 -10.93
N ILE A 3 22.79 -3.00 -10.46
CA ILE A 3 22.83 -3.33 -9.03
C ILE A 3 23.87 -2.40 -8.38
N ARG A 4 23.38 -1.31 -7.78
CA ARG A 4 24.22 -0.22 -7.28
C ARG A 4 24.95 -0.72 -6.03
N ASN A 5 26.27 -0.87 -6.13
CA ASN A 5 27.20 -1.09 -5.00
C ASN A 5 26.84 -2.24 -4.04
N ASN A 6 26.34 -3.38 -4.53
CA ASN A 6 26.06 -4.58 -3.71
C ASN A 6 25.12 -4.40 -2.49
N ASP A 7 24.43 -3.25 -2.33
CA ASP A 7 23.39 -3.07 -1.31
C ASP A 7 22.01 -3.05 -2.00
N PRO A 8 21.33 -4.21 -2.11
CA PRO A 8 20.00 -4.28 -2.73
C PRO A 8 18.95 -3.44 -1.98
N GLY A 9 19.30 -2.94 -0.78
CA GLY A 9 18.50 -2.09 0.07
C GLY A 9 18.62 -0.58 -0.19
N ALA A 10 19.52 -0.13 -1.07
CA ALA A 10 19.75 1.28 -1.38
C ALA A 10 18.93 1.71 -2.61
N VAL A 11 17.62 1.85 -2.42
CA VAL A 11 16.69 2.27 -3.47
C VAL A 11 15.89 3.50 -3.03
N GLN A 12 15.58 4.36 -3.99
CA GLN A 12 14.86 5.61 -3.77
C GLN A 12 13.36 5.39 -3.49
N TYR A 13 12.72 4.46 -4.21
CA TYR A 13 11.26 4.28 -4.14
C TYR A 13 10.83 3.05 -3.34
N GLY A 14 11.77 2.35 -2.69
CA GLY A 14 11.45 1.14 -1.95
C GLY A 14 11.13 -0.08 -2.82
N ASN A 15 11.45 -0.03 -4.11
CA ASN A 15 11.28 -1.07 -5.11
C ASN A 15 12.30 -2.21 -4.95
N PHE A 16 12.35 -2.82 -3.76
CA PHE A 16 13.20 -3.97 -3.48
C PHE A 16 12.67 -5.21 -4.19
N MET A 17 13.49 -5.87 -5.01
CA MET A 17 13.10 -7.14 -5.66
C MET A 17 12.81 -8.27 -4.68
N ASN A 18 13.36 -8.21 -3.45
CA ASN A 18 13.25 -9.25 -2.44
C ASN A 18 12.51 -8.77 -1.19
N TYR A 19 11.57 -7.82 -1.32
CA TYR A 19 10.91 -7.21 -0.16
C TYR A 19 10.32 -8.26 0.82
N TYR A 20 9.63 -9.27 0.28
CA TYR A 20 8.96 -10.30 1.07
C TYR A 20 9.90 -11.40 1.61
N GLN A 21 11.18 -11.42 1.23
CA GLN A 21 12.20 -12.24 1.91
C GLN A 21 12.52 -11.70 3.32
N PHE A 22 12.34 -10.39 3.56
CA PHE A 22 12.64 -9.75 4.84
C PHE A 22 11.39 -9.53 5.72
N ASN A 23 10.26 -9.25 5.06
CA ASN A 23 8.95 -9.10 5.69
C ASN A 23 8.03 -10.18 5.13
N SER A 24 7.90 -11.31 5.85
CA SER A 24 7.10 -12.44 5.35
C SER A 24 5.66 -12.02 5.04
N ALA A 25 5.25 -12.26 3.80
CA ALA A 25 3.88 -12.02 3.34
C ALA A 25 2.87 -12.85 4.16
N THR A 26 3.22 -14.09 4.52
CA THR A 26 2.36 -14.97 5.30
C THR A 26 2.19 -14.50 6.75
N GLU A 27 3.22 -13.90 7.36
CA GLU A 27 3.08 -13.29 8.68
C GLU A 27 2.19 -12.05 8.63
N ARG A 28 2.22 -11.29 7.53
CA ARG A 28 1.33 -10.14 7.34
C ARG A 28 -0.14 -10.57 7.23
N VAL A 29 -0.43 -11.67 6.54
CA VAL A 29 -1.81 -12.20 6.44
C VAL A 29 -2.41 -12.52 7.82
N LYS A 30 -1.60 -13.04 8.76
CA LYS A 30 -2.05 -13.36 10.12
C LYS A 30 -2.49 -12.14 10.94
N LEU A 31 -2.15 -10.93 10.49
CA LEU A 31 -2.52 -9.68 11.14
C LEU A 31 -3.82 -9.09 10.59
N LEU A 32 -4.38 -9.68 9.53
CA LEU A 32 -5.61 -9.20 8.92
C LEU A 32 -6.81 -9.55 9.81
N PRO A 33 -7.77 -8.62 9.96
CA PRO A 33 -8.96 -8.83 10.77
C PRO A 33 -9.97 -9.74 10.06
N ASP A 34 -10.91 -10.25 10.83
CA ASP A 34 -12.06 -10.99 10.31
C ASP A 34 -12.96 -10.14 9.38
N LYS A 35 -13.93 -10.81 8.76
CA LYS A 35 -14.83 -10.25 7.75
C LYS A 35 -15.60 -9.01 8.21
N ASP A 36 -15.86 -8.86 9.51
CA ASP A 36 -16.72 -7.79 10.03
C ASP A 36 -16.02 -6.43 9.96
N VAL A 37 -14.68 -6.42 9.89
CA VAL A 37 -13.90 -5.21 9.63
C VAL A 37 -13.89 -4.87 8.13
N TRP A 38 -13.79 -5.88 7.27
CA TRP A 38 -13.72 -5.70 5.81
C TRP A 38 -15.05 -5.26 5.20
N LEU A 39 -16.17 -5.75 5.73
CA LEU A 39 -17.50 -5.42 5.26
C LEU A 39 -18.06 -4.17 5.94
N SER A 40 -18.91 -3.44 5.23
CA SER A 40 -19.67 -2.32 5.78
C SER A 40 -21.06 -2.77 6.26
N ASN A 41 -21.67 -2.01 7.17
CA ASN A 41 -23.05 -2.27 7.60
C ASN A 41 -23.99 -1.99 6.42
N GLY A 42 -24.56 -3.05 5.83
CA GLY A 42 -25.43 -2.94 4.66
C GLY A 42 -24.84 -3.51 3.38
N ASP A 43 -23.64 -4.09 3.42
CA ASP A 43 -23.17 -4.97 2.35
C ASP A 43 -24.16 -6.13 2.21
N SER A 44 -25.09 -6.01 1.24
CA SER A 44 -25.74 -7.19 0.69
C SER A 44 -24.64 -8.06 0.12
N LEU A 45 -24.68 -9.37 0.40
CA LEU A 45 -23.92 -10.40 -0.32
C LEU A 45 -24.45 -10.52 -1.76
N ASP A 46 -24.52 -9.39 -2.45
CA ASP A 46 -24.67 -9.27 -3.89
C ASP A 46 -23.55 -10.07 -4.55
N GLU A 47 -23.87 -10.67 -5.70
CA GLU A 47 -22.94 -11.39 -6.56
C GLU A 47 -21.79 -10.50 -7.11
N SER A 48 -21.87 -9.17 -6.93
CA SER A 48 -20.80 -8.26 -7.32
C SER A 48 -19.46 -8.58 -6.63
N SER A 49 -18.37 -8.39 -7.36
CA SER A 49 -17.03 -8.64 -6.83
C SER A 49 -16.62 -7.56 -5.83
N TYR A 50 -15.96 -7.97 -4.75
CA TYR A 50 -15.27 -7.07 -3.82
C TYR A 50 -13.97 -6.57 -4.45
N LEU A 51 -13.89 -5.27 -4.74
CA LEU A 51 -12.79 -4.63 -5.44
C LEU A 51 -11.76 -4.09 -4.45
N VAL A 52 -10.51 -4.45 -4.68
CA VAL A 52 -9.37 -4.01 -3.87
C VAL A 52 -8.33 -3.32 -4.74
N LEU A 53 -7.78 -2.22 -4.25
CA LEU A 53 -6.57 -1.60 -4.78
C LEU A 53 -5.40 -1.86 -3.82
N ASP A 54 -4.34 -2.52 -4.28
CA ASP A 54 -3.10 -2.74 -3.51
C ASP A 54 -1.99 -1.82 -4.03
N VAL A 55 -1.63 -0.80 -3.25
CA VAL A 55 -0.71 0.27 -3.66
C VAL A 55 0.70 0.01 -3.15
N GLY A 56 1.65 -0.03 -4.09
CA GLY A 56 3.02 -0.48 -3.83
C GLY A 56 3.08 -2.01 -3.73
N CYS A 57 2.40 -2.70 -4.66
CA CYS A 57 2.23 -4.16 -4.63
C CYS A 57 3.55 -4.95 -4.82
N ASN A 58 4.65 -4.27 -5.23
CA ASN A 58 5.94 -4.88 -5.50
C ASN A 58 5.82 -6.01 -6.54
N CYS A 59 6.39 -7.19 -6.29
CA CYS A 59 6.27 -8.36 -7.17
C CYS A 59 4.97 -9.17 -6.93
N GLY A 60 3.99 -8.63 -6.22
CA GLY A 60 2.67 -9.26 -6.09
C GLY A 60 2.55 -10.40 -5.07
N ASP A 61 3.63 -10.79 -4.38
CA ASP A 61 3.63 -11.94 -3.45
C ASP A 61 2.51 -11.84 -2.39
N PHE A 62 2.37 -10.67 -1.77
CA PHE A 62 1.32 -10.44 -0.77
C PHE A 62 -0.04 -10.21 -1.42
N THR A 63 -0.11 -9.57 -2.58
CA THR A 63 -1.36 -9.33 -3.30
C THR A 63 -2.10 -10.64 -3.60
N GLN A 64 -1.38 -11.68 -4.02
CA GLN A 64 -1.96 -13.00 -4.27
C GLN A 64 -2.46 -13.67 -2.97
N LEU A 65 -1.71 -13.54 -1.88
CA LEU A 65 -2.13 -14.06 -0.57
C LEU A 65 -3.33 -13.28 0.00
N LEU A 66 -3.37 -11.97 -0.20
CA LEU A 66 -4.49 -11.11 0.19
C LEU A 66 -5.76 -11.51 -0.55
N HIS A 67 -5.68 -11.78 -1.86
CA HIS A 67 -6.82 -12.31 -2.61
C HIS A 67 -7.35 -13.61 -2.00
N LYS A 68 -6.47 -14.62 -1.84
CA LYS A 68 -6.84 -15.93 -1.27
C LYS A 68 -7.46 -15.77 0.12
N TYR A 69 -6.91 -14.88 0.95
CA TYR A 69 -7.46 -14.56 2.27
C TYR A 69 -8.86 -13.93 2.19
N LEU A 70 -9.03 -12.88 1.38
CA LEU A 70 -10.29 -12.14 1.29
C LEU A 70 -11.40 -12.98 0.69
N GLU A 71 -11.11 -13.76 -0.36
CA GLU A 71 -12.11 -14.64 -0.98
C GLU A 71 -12.63 -15.68 0.01
N GLU A 72 -11.73 -16.28 0.79
CA GLU A 72 -12.09 -17.24 1.84
C GLU A 72 -12.81 -16.56 3.02
N CYS A 73 -12.38 -15.36 3.42
CA CYS A 73 -12.93 -14.62 4.55
C CYS A 73 -14.33 -14.06 4.25
N LEU A 74 -14.51 -13.50 3.07
CA LEU A 74 -15.72 -12.79 2.65
C LEU A 74 -16.76 -13.72 1.99
N LYS A 75 -16.33 -14.88 1.49
CA LYS A 75 -17.19 -15.84 0.76
C LYS A 75 -17.92 -15.20 -0.42
N ARG A 76 -17.25 -14.28 -1.13
CA ARG A 76 -17.71 -13.61 -2.36
C ARG A 76 -16.54 -13.43 -3.33
N PRO A 77 -16.79 -13.22 -4.64
CA PRO A 77 -15.72 -12.98 -5.61
C PRO A 77 -14.89 -11.76 -5.22
N VAL A 78 -13.56 -11.86 -5.31
CA VAL A 78 -12.63 -10.75 -5.05
C VAL A 78 -11.88 -10.42 -6.34
N ARG A 79 -11.66 -9.12 -6.58
CA ARG A 79 -10.79 -8.65 -7.67
C ARG A 79 -9.82 -7.61 -7.15
N ILE A 80 -8.55 -7.76 -7.49
CA ILE A 80 -7.49 -6.87 -6.99
C ILE A 80 -6.76 -6.21 -8.15
N LEU A 81 -6.67 -4.89 -8.12
CA LEU A 81 -5.69 -4.14 -8.90
C LEU A 81 -4.45 -3.89 -8.04
N GLY A 82 -3.33 -4.51 -8.38
CA GLY A 82 -2.03 -4.21 -7.79
C GLY A 82 -1.31 -3.14 -8.60
N VAL A 83 -0.86 -2.07 -7.96
CA VAL A 83 -0.08 -1.02 -8.62
C VAL A 83 1.27 -0.79 -7.96
N ASP A 84 2.28 -0.53 -8.77
CA ASP A 84 3.63 -0.18 -8.34
C ASP A 84 4.27 0.76 -9.38
N ILE A 85 5.22 1.58 -8.95
CA ILE A 85 5.90 2.55 -9.82
C ILE A 85 6.99 1.88 -10.69
N ASP A 86 7.47 0.69 -10.30
CA ASP A 86 8.52 -0.01 -11.05
C ASP A 86 7.93 -1.04 -12.02
N ALA A 87 7.96 -0.71 -13.32
CA ALA A 87 7.52 -1.58 -14.40
C ALA A 87 8.14 -2.99 -14.38
N ARG A 88 9.36 -3.15 -13.84
CA ARG A 88 10.03 -4.46 -13.75
C ARG A 88 9.43 -5.32 -12.63
N LEU A 89 9.02 -4.70 -11.53
CA LEU A 89 8.32 -5.40 -10.45
C LEU A 89 6.93 -5.80 -10.90
N ILE A 90 6.23 -4.91 -11.61
CA ILE A 90 4.95 -5.21 -12.23
C ILE A 90 5.07 -6.35 -13.23
N GLN A 91 6.06 -6.34 -14.12
CA GLN A 91 6.27 -7.45 -15.06
C GLN A 91 6.44 -8.78 -14.31
N ARG A 92 7.24 -8.78 -13.24
CA ARG A 92 7.41 -10.00 -12.41
C ARG A 92 6.12 -10.42 -11.74
N ALA A 93 5.38 -9.47 -11.17
CA ALA A 93 4.09 -9.73 -10.55
C ALA A 93 3.13 -10.38 -11.56
N THR A 94 3.10 -9.88 -12.80
CA THR A 94 2.33 -10.47 -13.91
C THR A 94 2.82 -11.88 -14.28
N ASP A 95 4.13 -12.08 -14.39
CA ASP A 95 4.71 -13.37 -14.79
C ASP A 95 4.44 -14.49 -13.77
N VAL A 96 4.38 -14.16 -12.48
CA VAL A 96 4.15 -15.13 -11.38
C VAL A 96 2.71 -15.15 -10.86
N ASN A 97 1.80 -14.43 -11.52
CA ASN A 97 0.41 -14.33 -11.10
C ASN A 97 -0.33 -15.65 -11.33
N GLU A 98 -0.75 -16.35 -10.28
CA GLU A 98 -1.52 -17.59 -10.41
C GLU A 98 -3.02 -17.35 -10.67
N LEU A 99 -3.47 -16.09 -10.57
CA LEU A 99 -4.88 -15.68 -10.51
C LEU A 99 -5.19 -14.59 -11.54
N HIS A 100 -4.76 -14.80 -12.80
CA HIS A 100 -4.84 -13.80 -13.87
C HIS A 100 -6.25 -13.22 -14.14
N GLU A 101 -7.31 -13.97 -13.83
CA GLU A 101 -8.70 -13.51 -14.01
C GLU A 101 -9.17 -12.57 -12.89
N ASN A 102 -8.54 -12.64 -11.72
CA ASN A 102 -8.94 -11.94 -10.51
C ASN A 102 -7.97 -10.84 -10.09
N ILE A 103 -6.70 -10.95 -10.49
CA ILE A 103 -5.65 -10.00 -10.11
C ILE A 103 -5.05 -9.39 -11.37
N ASN A 104 -5.13 -8.07 -11.48
CA ASN A 104 -4.47 -7.30 -12.52
C ASN A 104 -3.35 -6.46 -11.91
N TYR A 105 -2.25 -6.30 -12.66
CA TYR A 105 -1.11 -5.50 -12.24
C TYR A 105 -0.84 -4.39 -13.25
N SER A 106 -0.60 -3.17 -12.76
CA SER A 106 -0.32 -2.00 -13.60
C SER A 106 0.83 -1.16 -13.05
N CYS A 107 1.66 -0.64 -13.95
CA CYS A 107 2.72 0.31 -13.59
C CYS A 107 2.10 1.72 -13.45
N VAL A 108 2.02 2.22 -12.22
CA VAL A 108 1.36 3.49 -11.90
C VAL A 108 2.16 4.25 -10.84
N ASP A 109 2.55 5.47 -11.16
CA ASP A 109 2.86 6.47 -10.13
C ASP A 109 1.53 7.08 -9.66
N VAL A 110 1.12 6.74 -8.44
CA VAL A 110 -0.17 7.16 -7.88
C VAL A 110 -0.28 8.67 -7.59
N LEU A 111 0.84 9.39 -7.62
CA LEU A 111 0.88 10.85 -7.50
C LEU A 111 0.95 11.56 -8.85
N ASP A 112 1.20 10.85 -9.96
CA ASP A 112 1.10 11.40 -11.31
C ASP A 112 -0.35 11.32 -11.82
N GLU A 113 -0.95 12.45 -12.19
CA GLU A 113 -2.36 12.49 -12.59
C GLU A 113 -2.66 11.72 -13.88
N THR A 114 -1.70 11.64 -14.81
CA THR A 114 -1.91 10.93 -16.07
C THR A 114 -1.87 9.42 -15.84
N ALA A 115 -0.86 8.94 -15.12
CA ALA A 115 -0.71 7.53 -14.79
C ALA A 115 -1.86 7.04 -13.89
N PHE A 116 -2.32 7.88 -12.96
CA PHE A 116 -3.43 7.58 -12.07
C PHE A 116 -4.75 7.31 -12.81
N GLY A 117 -4.91 7.82 -14.04
CA GLY A 117 -6.06 7.51 -14.90
C GLY A 117 -6.28 6.02 -15.13
N GLN A 118 -5.23 5.18 -15.06
CA GLN A 118 -5.36 3.72 -15.14
C GLN A 118 -6.15 3.12 -13.97
N VAL A 119 -6.02 3.70 -12.77
CA VAL A 119 -6.76 3.26 -11.56
C VAL A 119 -8.24 3.62 -11.72
N THR A 120 -8.52 4.83 -12.21
CA THR A 120 -9.90 5.26 -12.50
C THR A 120 -10.53 4.40 -13.59
N GLN A 121 -9.80 4.14 -14.68
CA GLN A 121 -10.28 3.28 -15.78
C GLN A 121 -10.59 1.86 -15.30
N TYR A 122 -9.83 1.31 -14.35
CA TYR A 122 -10.15 0.01 -13.76
C TYR A 122 -11.49 0.03 -13.03
N LEU A 123 -11.78 1.05 -12.23
CA LEU A 123 -13.08 1.20 -11.56
C LEU A 123 -14.24 1.34 -12.54
N GLU A 124 -14.04 2.08 -13.63
CA GLU A 124 -15.04 2.26 -14.69
C GLU A 124 -15.47 0.94 -15.33
N GLN A 125 -14.54 -0.03 -15.49
CA GLN A 125 -14.85 -1.38 -16.01
C GLN A 125 -15.90 -2.12 -15.15
N TYR A 126 -15.98 -1.80 -13.86
CA TYR A 126 -16.94 -2.37 -12.92
C TYR A 126 -18.11 -1.42 -12.60
N ASN A 127 -18.21 -0.28 -13.29
CA ASN A 127 -19.18 0.78 -13.00
C ASN A 127 -19.14 1.26 -11.53
N ARG A 128 -17.94 1.31 -10.94
CA ARG A 128 -17.72 1.76 -9.57
C ARG A 128 -17.03 3.13 -9.55
N GLN A 129 -17.23 3.87 -8.47
CA GLN A 129 -16.53 5.14 -8.21
C GLN A 129 -15.45 5.00 -7.13
N GLN A 130 -15.53 3.92 -6.33
CA GLN A 130 -14.62 3.60 -5.24
C GLN A 130 -14.39 2.09 -5.21
N PHE A 131 -13.22 1.70 -4.69
CA PHE A 131 -12.92 0.34 -4.28
C PHE A 131 -13.58 0.06 -2.92
N ASP A 132 -13.99 -1.19 -2.70
CA ASP A 132 -14.45 -1.61 -1.37
C ASP A 132 -13.30 -1.52 -0.35
N ALA A 133 -12.05 -1.81 -0.78
CA ALA A 133 -10.86 -1.53 0.01
C ALA A 133 -9.69 -0.93 -0.81
N VAL A 134 -9.01 0.06 -0.23
CA VAL A 134 -7.69 0.54 -0.72
C VAL A 134 -6.64 0.23 0.33
N CYS A 135 -5.62 -0.51 -0.07
CA CYS A 135 -4.57 -1.02 0.80
C CYS A 135 -3.22 -0.35 0.53
N CYS A 136 -2.62 0.19 1.58
CA CYS A 136 -1.35 0.92 1.56
C CYS A 136 -0.35 0.27 2.52
N TYR A 137 0.15 -0.92 2.17
CA TYR A 137 1.07 -1.68 3.02
C TYR A 137 2.51 -1.19 2.87
N SER A 138 3.09 -0.60 3.93
CA SER A 138 4.49 -0.19 3.95
C SER A 138 4.93 0.65 2.74
N ILE A 139 4.08 1.57 2.29
CA ILE A 139 4.37 2.50 1.18
C ILE A 139 4.50 3.96 1.64
N THR A 140 3.89 4.33 2.76
CA THR A 140 3.78 5.74 3.20
C THR A 140 5.14 6.39 3.40
N MET A 141 6.14 5.67 3.95
CA MET A 141 7.50 6.19 4.06
C MET A 141 8.12 6.57 2.72
N TRP A 142 7.93 5.77 1.68
CA TRP A 142 8.56 6.01 0.38
C TRP A 142 7.93 7.20 -0.31
N ILE A 143 6.60 7.34 -0.22
CA ILE A 143 5.90 8.55 -0.66
C ILE A 143 6.46 9.77 0.07
N HIS A 144 6.55 9.69 1.39
CA HIS A 144 6.95 10.82 2.23
C HIS A 144 8.40 11.26 1.99
N LEU A 145 9.32 10.31 1.86
CA LEU A 145 10.73 10.58 1.55
C LEU A 145 10.94 11.25 0.18
N ASN A 146 10.09 10.94 -0.80
CA ASN A 146 10.23 11.45 -2.17
C ASN A 146 9.39 12.70 -2.47
N HIS A 147 8.31 12.93 -1.72
CA HIS A 147 7.34 13.99 -2.04
C HIS A 147 7.01 14.92 -0.85
N HIS A 148 7.79 14.90 0.23
CA HIS A 148 7.59 15.74 1.42
C HIS A 148 6.27 15.43 2.18
N ASP A 149 6.02 16.15 3.28
CA ASP A 149 4.80 16.04 4.08
C ASP A 149 3.54 16.26 3.21
N GLU A 150 3.60 17.22 2.29
CA GLU A 150 2.47 17.54 1.40
C GLU A 150 2.18 16.43 0.39
N GLY A 151 3.21 15.75 -0.12
CA GLY A 151 3.03 14.58 -0.97
C GLY A 151 2.41 13.39 -0.23
N LEU A 152 2.81 13.16 1.03
CA LEU A 152 2.17 12.13 1.86
C LEU A 152 0.70 12.47 2.13
N LYS A 153 0.38 13.73 2.46
CA LYS A 153 -1.02 14.17 2.65
C LYS A 153 -1.84 14.04 1.35
N LEU A 154 -1.29 14.44 0.21
CA LEU A 154 -1.92 14.27 -1.10
C LEU A 154 -2.22 12.81 -1.38
N PHE A 155 -1.24 11.92 -1.17
CA PHE A 155 -1.39 10.49 -1.30
C PHE A 155 -2.53 9.95 -0.42
N LEU A 156 -2.50 10.25 0.89
CA LEU A 156 -3.52 9.79 1.83
C LEU A 156 -4.92 10.29 1.43
N ARG A 157 -5.04 11.54 0.96
CA ARG A 157 -6.29 12.09 0.44
C ARG A 157 -6.77 11.34 -0.81
N LYS A 158 -5.91 11.12 -1.81
CA LYS A 158 -6.26 10.38 -3.04
C LYS A 158 -6.72 8.96 -2.71
N MET A 159 -5.99 8.24 -1.85
CA MET A 159 -6.36 6.89 -1.44
C MET A 159 -7.66 6.87 -0.65
N SER A 160 -7.86 7.81 0.27
CA SER A 160 -9.12 7.94 1.02
C SER A 160 -10.31 8.23 0.10
N CYS A 161 -10.18 9.07 -0.91
CA CYS A 161 -11.26 9.35 -1.85
C CYS A 161 -11.69 8.13 -2.68
N LEU A 162 -10.77 7.19 -2.91
CA LEU A 162 -11.04 5.97 -3.68
C LEU A 162 -11.53 4.78 -2.84
N ALA A 163 -11.58 4.90 -1.51
CA ALA A 163 -11.81 3.77 -0.62
C ALA A 163 -13.16 3.84 0.08
N GLU A 164 -13.88 2.73 0.19
CA GLU A 164 -14.85 2.58 1.28
C GLU A 164 -14.11 2.25 2.59
N LEU A 165 -13.18 1.30 2.54
CA LEU A 165 -12.25 0.94 3.63
C LEU A 165 -10.80 1.29 3.26
N LEU A 166 -10.18 2.16 4.03
CA LEU A 166 -8.77 2.53 3.86
C LEU A 166 -7.87 1.75 4.82
N VAL A 167 -6.91 1.00 4.29
CA VAL A 167 -5.96 0.20 5.08
C VAL A 167 -4.56 0.79 4.95
N ILE A 168 -3.91 1.11 6.07
CA ILE A 168 -2.59 1.74 6.10
C ILE A 168 -1.68 0.98 7.07
N GLU A 169 -0.51 0.55 6.59
CA GLU A 169 0.59 0.08 7.45
C GLU A 169 1.73 1.11 7.42
N PRO A 170 1.71 2.14 8.30
CA PRO A 170 2.76 3.15 8.31
C PRO A 170 4.07 2.58 8.83
N GLN A 171 5.19 2.98 8.23
CA GLN A 171 6.50 2.63 8.78
C GLN A 171 6.96 3.66 9.83
N PRO A 172 7.55 3.21 10.96
CA PRO A 172 8.04 4.11 11.99
C PRO A 172 9.26 4.89 11.51
N TRP A 173 9.54 6.03 12.15
CA TRP A 173 10.66 6.93 11.81
C TRP A 173 12.04 6.25 11.75
N LYS A 174 12.25 5.20 12.57
CA LYS A 174 13.50 4.40 12.53
C LYS A 174 13.74 3.78 11.15
N CYS A 175 12.68 3.46 10.39
CA CYS A 175 12.78 2.97 9.02
C CYS A 175 13.28 4.07 8.08
N TYR A 176 12.78 5.31 8.23
CA TYR A 176 13.23 6.47 7.44
C TYR A 176 14.73 6.70 7.62
N GLN A 177 15.19 6.74 8.87
CA GLN A 177 16.61 6.90 9.19
C GLN A 177 17.48 5.77 8.64
N SER A 178 16.93 4.56 8.54
CA SER A 178 17.64 3.40 8.00
C SER A 178 17.69 3.42 6.47
N ALA A 179 16.60 3.85 5.81
CA ALA A 179 16.56 4.07 4.37
C ALA A 179 17.57 5.16 3.95
N GLU A 180 17.52 6.32 4.59
CA GLU A 180 18.45 7.43 4.34
C GLU A 180 19.91 7.02 4.56
N ARG A 181 20.22 6.27 5.62
CA ARG A 181 21.58 5.77 5.87
C ARG A 181 22.06 4.81 4.78
N ARG A 182 21.19 3.95 4.25
CA ARG A 182 21.55 3.02 3.15
C ARG A 182 21.81 3.79 1.86
N LEU A 183 20.93 4.73 1.51
CA LEU A 183 21.08 5.54 0.30
C LEU A 183 22.36 6.40 0.36
N LYS A 184 22.67 6.98 1.53
CA LYS A 184 23.93 7.73 1.74
C LYS A 184 25.19 6.92 1.45
N ARG A 185 25.18 5.61 1.71
CA ARG A 185 26.33 4.73 1.43
C ARG A 185 26.58 4.55 -0.06
N THR A 186 25.59 4.80 -0.92
CA THR A 186 25.75 4.77 -2.38
C THR A 186 26.12 6.13 -2.95
N GLY A 187 26.27 7.17 -2.11
CA GLY A 187 26.54 8.54 -2.53
C GLY A 187 25.28 9.34 -2.88
N GLU A 188 24.10 8.78 -2.67
CA GLU A 188 22.81 9.42 -2.93
C GLU A 188 22.11 9.79 -1.61
N VAL A 189 21.13 10.71 -1.67
CA VAL A 189 20.35 11.13 -0.49
C VAL A 189 18.89 11.32 -0.87
N PHE A 190 17.99 11.25 0.12
CA PHE A 190 16.65 11.79 -0.03
C PHE A 190 16.73 13.32 0.11
N PRO A 191 16.57 14.11 -0.97
CA PRO A 191 16.80 15.55 -0.92
C PRO A 191 15.89 16.26 0.10
N LEU A 192 14.68 15.75 0.29
CA LEU A 192 13.66 16.32 1.17
C LEU A 192 13.72 15.78 2.61
N PHE A 193 14.60 14.83 2.93
CA PHE A 193 14.65 14.16 4.25
C PHE A 193 14.82 15.14 5.41
N LEU A 194 15.67 16.16 5.22
CA LEU A 194 15.91 17.18 6.23
C LEU A 194 14.78 18.20 6.36
N GLU A 195 13.85 18.25 5.41
CA GLU A 195 12.72 19.18 5.37
C GLU A 195 11.42 18.59 5.93
N LEU A 196 11.37 17.26 6.12
CA LEU A 196 10.19 16.57 6.66
C LEU A 196 9.83 17.12 8.04
N LYS A 197 8.55 17.38 8.30
CA LYS A 197 8.03 17.85 9.59
C LYS A 197 7.45 16.71 10.40
N TRP A 198 6.77 15.76 9.76
CA TRP A 198 6.27 14.54 10.40
C TRP A 198 7.43 13.55 10.59
N ARG A 199 7.98 13.47 11.81
CA ARG A 199 9.22 12.72 12.07
C ARG A 199 9.02 11.57 13.04
N SER A 200 9.50 11.74 14.28
CA SER A 200 9.48 10.70 15.32
C SER A 200 8.08 10.21 15.67
N ASP A 201 7.07 11.02 15.38
CA ASP A 201 5.65 10.77 15.60
C ASP A 201 4.86 10.58 14.30
N VAL A 202 5.51 10.27 13.18
CA VAL A 202 4.88 10.16 11.85
C VAL A 202 3.65 9.24 11.84
N GLU A 203 3.67 8.15 12.60
CA GLU A 203 2.51 7.24 12.73
C GLU A 203 1.30 7.96 13.36
N LYS A 204 1.53 8.75 14.40
CA LYS A 204 0.48 9.57 15.05
C LYS A 204 0.00 10.70 14.14
N GLN A 205 0.90 11.29 13.34
CA GLN A 205 0.53 12.34 12.38
C GLN A 205 -0.35 11.79 11.25
N ILE A 206 -0.03 10.60 10.73
CA ILE A 206 -0.85 9.91 9.73
C ILE A 206 -2.23 9.58 10.32
N GLU A 207 -2.28 9.01 11.53
CA GLU A 207 -3.54 8.71 12.22
C GLU A 207 -4.39 9.97 12.42
N LYS A 208 -3.79 11.03 12.99
CA LYS A 208 -4.44 12.32 13.19
C LYS A 208 -4.99 12.91 11.88
N TYR A 209 -4.22 12.84 10.81
CA TYR A 209 -4.66 13.33 9.51
C TYR A 209 -5.84 12.53 8.96
N CYS A 210 -5.82 11.20 9.10
CA CYS A 210 -6.93 10.34 8.69
C CYS A 210 -8.20 10.66 9.50
N GLU A 211 -8.10 10.77 10.82
CA GLU A 211 -9.26 10.96 11.70
C GLU A 211 -9.81 12.40 11.65
N GLU A 212 -8.93 13.40 11.76
CA GLU A 212 -9.35 14.80 11.91
C GLU A 212 -9.50 15.55 10.58
N THR A 213 -8.73 15.18 9.54
CA THR A 213 -8.75 15.89 8.25
C THR A 213 -9.52 15.12 7.19
N LEU A 214 -9.33 13.80 7.10
CA LEU A 214 -10.04 12.97 6.12
C LEU A 214 -11.38 12.45 6.65
N ASN A 215 -11.72 12.70 7.92
CA ASN A 215 -12.93 12.22 8.60
C ASN A 215 -13.11 10.70 8.52
N ARG A 216 -12.01 9.95 8.59
CA ARG A 216 -12.00 8.49 8.57
C ARG A 216 -11.71 7.96 9.97
N ARG A 217 -12.67 7.27 10.58
CA ARG A 217 -12.51 6.72 11.93
C ARG A 217 -11.68 5.44 11.88
N LYS A 218 -10.68 5.29 12.76
CA LYS A 218 -9.99 4.00 12.94
C LYS A 218 -10.95 2.98 13.53
N ILE A 219 -11.23 1.90 12.80
CA ILE A 219 -12.16 0.83 13.22
C ILE A 219 -11.43 -0.42 13.70
N PHE A 220 -10.19 -0.61 13.29
CA PHE A 220 -9.36 -1.74 13.69
C PHE A 220 -7.87 -1.38 13.62
N GLU A 221 -7.10 -2.00 14.50
CA GLU A 221 -5.64 -1.92 14.51
C GLU A 221 -5.07 -3.30 14.84
N SER A 222 -4.14 -3.79 14.02
CA SER A 222 -3.50 -5.07 14.26
C SER A 222 -2.58 -5.03 15.48
N THR A 223 -2.23 -6.21 16.00
CA THR A 223 -1.07 -6.32 16.89
C THR A 223 0.20 -5.85 16.16
N PRO A 224 1.18 -5.27 16.87
CA PRO A 224 2.42 -4.81 16.26
C PRO A 224 3.25 -5.99 15.74
N THR A 225 3.78 -5.85 14.54
CA THR A 225 4.79 -6.75 13.97
C THR A 225 6.08 -6.73 14.83
N LYS A 226 7.01 -7.65 14.56
CA LYS A 226 8.38 -7.62 15.12
C LYS A 226 9.11 -6.29 14.91
N TRP A 227 8.71 -5.52 13.88
CA TRP A 227 9.26 -4.21 13.55
C TRP A 227 8.45 -3.04 14.14
N GLN A 228 7.52 -3.33 15.06
CA GLN A 228 6.62 -2.38 15.71
C GLN A 228 5.65 -1.67 14.75
N ARG A 229 5.45 -2.20 13.54
CA ARG A 229 4.44 -1.70 12.59
C ARG A 229 3.07 -2.28 12.92
N ARG A 230 2.03 -1.48 12.81
CA ARG A 230 0.63 -1.89 12.93
C ARG A 230 -0.09 -1.65 11.61
N ILE A 231 -1.07 -2.49 11.31
CA ILE A 231 -1.98 -2.29 10.19
C ILE A 231 -3.24 -1.65 10.74
N CYS A 232 -3.54 -0.44 10.27
CA CYS A 232 -4.67 0.35 10.71
C CYS A 232 -5.75 0.37 9.61
N PHE A 233 -6.99 0.20 10.02
CA PHE A 233 -8.15 0.18 9.12
C PHE A 233 -9.05 1.36 9.47
N TYR A 234 -9.41 2.15 8.46
CA TYR A 234 -10.17 3.37 8.62
C TYR A 234 -11.39 3.35 7.71
N ARG A 235 -12.53 3.82 8.23
CA ARG A 235 -13.78 3.98 7.48
C ARG A 235 -14.36 5.37 7.72
#